data_AF-A0A1F3X082-F1
#
_entry.id   AF-A0A1F3X082-F1
#
_cell.length_a   1.000
_cell.length_b   1.000
_cell.length_c   1.000
_cell.angle_alpha   90.00
_cell.angle_beta   90.00
_cell.angle_gamma   90.00
#
_symmetry.space_group_name_H-M   'P 1'
#
loop_
_entity.id
_entity.type
_entity.pdbx_description
1 polymer ?
#
loop_
_entity_poly.entity_id
_entity_poly.type
_entity_poly.pdbx_seq_one_letter_code
_entity_poly.pdbx_strand_id
1 'polypeptide(L)'
;EQMRLSATKALLERKDAIIVATVSAIYGIGDPVDYHSMILHLRQGEKFSQRDAIKRLTEIQYERNDVEFKRGVFRVRGDVLDIFPAENAETAVRISLFDDEIERISLFDPLTGHILQDVPRFTVYPSSHYVTPRATTLRAIEAIKQELRETTAYFQETNKLVELQRIEQRTRFDLEMMNEMGFCKGIENYSRHLSGRKPGEPPPTLIDYLPASALMIIDESHVTIPQVGGMYKGDRARKENLVGYGFRLPSALDNRPLRFDEFERLMPQTVFVSATPANYEAEHTGQVVEQVVRPTGLVDPIIEVRPVDTQVDDLLSEINLRVAKGERVLVTTLTKRMSEDLTDYLAEHGVKVRYLHSDIDTVERVEIIRDLRLGEFDVLVGINLLREGLDIPEVSLVAILDADKEGFLRSERSLIQTIGRAARHINGTAILYAGKITNSMQRAIGETERRRAKQTAFNLEHGITPTGVVKRIKNIIDGAYDYEEAQQLRKAAQQEAAYTHMSEKQLTREVKRLEKEMLDAAKNLEFEKAASLRDQLRALKQQLFGVVEHDS
;
A
#
# COMPACT_ATOMS: atom_id res chain seq x y z
N GLU A 1 -2.72 -10.72 -0.43
CA GLU A 1 -3.91 -11.59 -0.27
C GLU A 1 -4.09 -12.16 1.14
N GLN A 2 -3.09 -12.83 1.73
CA GLN A 2 -3.20 -13.42 3.08
C GLN A 2 -3.74 -12.44 4.15
N MET A 3 -3.21 -11.21 4.24
CA MET A 3 -3.71 -10.21 5.20
C MET A 3 -5.19 -9.85 4.98
N ARG A 4 -5.69 -9.88 3.74
CA ARG A 4 -7.10 -9.59 3.43
C ARG A 4 -8.00 -10.72 3.90
N LEU A 5 -7.59 -11.98 3.68
CA LEU A 5 -8.31 -13.17 4.17
C LEU A 5 -8.32 -13.20 5.71
N SER A 6 -7.19 -12.85 6.33
CA SER A 6 -7.10 -12.72 7.79
C SER A 6 -8.06 -11.66 8.33
N ALA A 7 -8.18 -10.51 7.65
CA ALA A 7 -9.12 -9.46 8.03
C ALA A 7 -10.59 -9.92 7.97
N THR A 8 -11.02 -10.57 6.88
CA THR A 8 -12.39 -11.08 6.78
C THR A 8 -12.67 -12.21 7.76
N LYS A 9 -11.69 -13.10 8.01
CA LYS A 9 -11.80 -14.13 9.06
C LYS A 9 -12.01 -13.49 10.43
N ALA A 10 -11.21 -12.47 10.77
CA ALA A 10 -11.34 -11.79 12.06
C ALA A 10 -12.74 -11.18 12.26
N LEU A 11 -13.36 -10.60 11.23
CA LEU A 11 -14.73 -10.11 11.31
C LEU A 11 -15.77 -11.20 11.57
N LEU A 12 -15.52 -12.41 11.07
CA LEU A 12 -16.44 -13.54 11.22
C LEU A 12 -16.28 -14.28 12.56
N GLU A 13 -15.07 -14.36 13.10
CA GLU A 13 -14.78 -15.15 14.30
C GLU A 13 -14.89 -14.36 15.61
N ARG A 14 -14.60 -13.05 15.59
CA ARG A 14 -14.41 -12.28 16.82
C ARG A 14 -14.95 -10.86 16.73
N LYS A 15 -15.41 -10.34 17.88
CA LYS A 15 -15.95 -8.97 17.99
C LYS A 15 -14.88 -7.91 18.24
N ASP A 16 -13.73 -8.33 18.75
CA ASP A 16 -12.58 -7.50 19.08
C ASP A 16 -11.56 -7.48 17.93
N ALA A 17 -12.05 -7.13 16.73
CA ALA A 17 -11.24 -6.96 15.53
C ALA A 17 -11.09 -5.47 15.19
N ILE A 18 -9.86 -5.03 14.92
CA ILE A 18 -9.57 -3.71 14.35
C ILE A 18 -8.95 -3.95 12.98
N ILE A 19 -9.56 -3.39 11.93
CA ILE A 19 -9.05 -3.51 10.57
C ILE A 19 -8.65 -2.12 10.09
N VAL A 20 -7.39 -2.02 9.69
CA VAL A 20 -6.88 -0.86 8.96
C VAL A 20 -6.93 -1.19 7.49
N ALA A 21 -7.73 -0.44 6.74
CA ALA A 21 -7.91 -0.66 5.32
C ALA A 21 -7.71 0.65 4.54
N THR A 22 -7.19 0.52 3.32
CA THR A 22 -7.19 1.61 2.35
C THR A 22 -8.56 1.70 1.69
N VAL A 23 -8.70 2.57 0.67
CA VAL A 23 -9.87 2.57 -0.23
C VAL A 23 -10.15 1.22 -0.91
N SER A 24 -9.28 0.21 -0.78
CA SER A 24 -9.61 -1.18 -1.13
C SER A 24 -10.84 -1.73 -0.38
N ALA A 25 -11.22 -1.16 0.77
CA ALA A 25 -12.40 -1.57 1.53
C ALA A 25 -13.73 -1.41 0.77
N ILE A 26 -13.81 -0.45 -0.17
CA ILE A 26 -15.00 -0.19 -0.97
C ILE A 26 -15.02 -0.98 -2.28
N TYR A 27 -14.03 -1.83 -2.54
CA TYR A 27 -13.97 -2.68 -3.73
C TYR A 27 -14.68 -4.01 -3.50
N GLY A 28 -15.11 -4.61 -4.62
CA GLY A 28 -15.72 -5.92 -4.66
C GLY A 28 -14.87 -7.01 -4.00
N ILE A 29 -15.52 -7.78 -3.14
CA ILE A 29 -15.11 -9.09 -2.65
C ILE A 29 -16.32 -10.03 -2.75
N GLY A 30 -16.14 -11.34 -2.54
CA GLY A 30 -17.28 -12.26 -2.61
C GLY A 30 -18.30 -12.01 -1.52
N ASP A 31 -19.51 -12.49 -1.78
CA ASP A 31 -20.64 -12.35 -0.87
C ASP A 31 -20.34 -13.03 0.48
N PRO A 32 -20.58 -12.36 1.61
CA PRO A 32 -20.28 -12.91 2.93
C PRO A 32 -21.05 -14.20 3.23
N VAL A 33 -22.28 -14.36 2.73
CA VAL A 33 -23.08 -15.57 2.93
C VAL A 33 -22.49 -16.72 2.13
N ASP A 34 -22.17 -16.49 0.86
CA ASP A 34 -21.53 -17.50 0.01
C ASP A 34 -20.15 -17.90 0.57
N TYR A 35 -19.33 -16.91 0.95
CA TYR A 35 -18.02 -17.16 1.55
C TYR A 35 -18.13 -17.98 2.84
N HIS A 36 -19.09 -17.64 3.70
CA HIS A 36 -19.34 -18.38 4.95
C HIS A 36 -19.80 -19.82 4.69
N SER A 37 -20.67 -20.05 3.69
CA SER A 37 -21.15 -21.39 3.33
C SER A 37 -20.05 -22.33 2.80
N MET A 38 -18.94 -21.75 2.35
CA MET A 38 -17.79 -22.47 1.82
C MET A 38 -16.75 -22.82 2.88
N ILE A 39 -16.92 -22.38 4.12
CA ILE A 39 -16.01 -22.74 5.21
C ILE A 39 -16.01 -24.26 5.45
N LEU A 40 -14.83 -24.82 5.72
CA LEU A 40 -14.65 -26.22 6.08
C LEU A 40 -14.39 -26.33 7.58
N HIS A 41 -15.35 -26.89 8.31
CA HIS A 41 -15.18 -27.24 9.72
C HIS A 41 -14.65 -28.66 9.84
N LEU A 42 -13.64 -28.85 10.67
CA LEU A 42 -13.03 -30.13 10.95
C LEU A 42 -13.14 -30.40 12.45
N ARG A 43 -13.62 -31.58 12.82
CA ARG A 43 -13.73 -31.99 14.22
C ARG A 43 -13.14 -33.38 14.43
N GLN A 44 -12.41 -33.55 15.52
CA GLN A 44 -11.94 -34.86 15.93
C GLN A 44 -13.12 -35.81 16.18
N GLY A 45 -13.03 -37.04 15.67
CA GLY A 45 -14.07 -38.07 15.72
C GLY A 45 -15.17 -37.93 14.66
N GLU A 46 -15.04 -36.98 13.73
CA GLU A 46 -15.96 -36.84 12.61
C GLU A 46 -15.63 -37.84 11.50
N LYS A 47 -16.67 -38.42 10.88
CA LYS A 47 -16.52 -39.23 9.68
C LYS A 47 -16.18 -38.35 8.49
N PHE A 48 -14.93 -38.42 8.03
CA PHE A 48 -14.43 -37.62 6.94
C PHE A 48 -13.39 -38.41 6.16
N SER A 49 -13.79 -38.95 5.00
CA SER A 49 -12.88 -39.73 4.17
C SER A 49 -11.82 -38.82 3.56
N GLN A 50 -10.65 -39.40 3.24
CA GLN A 50 -9.60 -38.67 2.53
C GLN A 50 -10.10 -38.10 1.19
N ARG A 51 -10.96 -38.82 0.46
CA ARG A 51 -11.49 -38.36 -0.83
C ARG A 51 -12.40 -37.16 -0.67
N ASP A 52 -13.23 -37.15 0.38
CA ASP A 52 -14.11 -36.02 0.69
C ASP A 52 -13.30 -34.80 1.11
N ALA A 53 -12.23 -35.00 1.88
CA ALA A 53 -11.30 -33.95 2.26
C ALA A 53 -10.64 -33.28 1.05
N ILE A 54 -10.09 -34.08 0.13
CA ILE A 54 -9.47 -33.59 -1.10
C ILE A 54 -10.50 -32.79 -1.91
N LYS A 55 -11.67 -33.37 -2.16
CA LYS A 55 -12.73 -32.72 -2.94
C LYS A 55 -13.13 -31.39 -2.32
N ARG A 56 -13.38 -31.37 -1.01
CA ARG A 56 -13.81 -30.17 -0.29
C ARG A 56 -12.75 -29.08 -0.27
N LEU A 57 -11.47 -29.44 -0.10
CA LEU A 57 -10.35 -28.50 -0.18
C LEU A 57 -10.21 -27.90 -1.58
N THR A 58 -10.38 -28.70 -2.63
CA THR A 58 -10.38 -28.20 -4.01
C THR A 58 -11.57 -27.26 -4.27
N GLU A 59 -12.77 -27.57 -3.77
CA GLU A 59 -13.95 -26.69 -3.87
C GLU A 59 -13.72 -25.32 -3.23
N ILE A 60 -12.93 -25.25 -2.16
CA ILE A 60 -12.56 -24.00 -1.48
C ILE A 60 -11.25 -23.39 -2.00
N GLN A 61 -10.84 -23.82 -3.21
CA GLN A 61 -9.71 -23.34 -4.01
C GLN A 61 -8.32 -23.60 -3.41
N TYR A 62 -8.14 -24.67 -2.63
CA TYR A 62 -6.80 -25.11 -2.26
C TYR A 62 -6.19 -25.98 -3.35
N GLU A 63 -4.89 -25.80 -3.59
CA GLU A 63 -4.11 -26.58 -4.54
C GLU A 63 -3.51 -27.80 -3.86
N ARG A 64 -3.55 -28.96 -4.52
CA ARG A 64 -2.82 -30.14 -4.06
C ARG A 64 -1.38 -30.08 -4.57
N ASN A 65 -0.40 -30.01 -3.68
CA ASN A 65 1.01 -30.06 -4.05
C ASN A 65 1.84 -30.75 -2.98
N ASP A 66 2.34 -31.96 -3.30
CA ASP A 66 3.07 -32.80 -2.35
C ASP A 66 4.55 -32.37 -2.19
N VAL A 67 5.06 -31.53 -3.11
CA VAL A 67 6.45 -31.06 -3.18
C VAL A 67 6.60 -29.69 -2.51
N GLU A 68 5.83 -28.71 -2.98
CA GLU A 68 5.90 -27.32 -2.50
C GLU A 68 4.76 -27.03 -1.51
N PHE A 69 5.07 -26.99 -0.22
CA PHE A 69 4.07 -26.75 0.83
C PHE A 69 4.05 -25.27 1.23
N LYS A 70 3.15 -24.50 0.59
CA LYS A 70 2.92 -23.06 0.83
C LYS A 70 1.47 -22.77 1.19
N ARG A 71 1.15 -21.54 1.56
CA ARG A 71 -0.23 -21.13 1.91
C ARG A 71 -1.20 -21.40 0.76
N GLY A 72 -2.40 -21.87 1.10
CA GLY A 72 -3.41 -22.28 0.12
C GLY A 72 -3.14 -23.64 -0.52
N VAL A 73 -2.14 -24.39 -0.04
CA VAL A 73 -1.81 -25.73 -0.51
C VAL A 73 -2.15 -26.77 0.55
N PHE A 74 -2.55 -27.96 0.10
CA PHE A 74 -2.56 -29.16 0.92
C PHE A 74 -1.76 -30.28 0.27
N ARG A 75 -1.30 -31.24 1.08
CA ARG A 75 -0.59 -32.44 0.64
C ARG A 75 -1.11 -33.68 1.36
N VAL A 76 -0.98 -34.83 0.72
CA VAL A 76 -1.50 -36.10 1.24
C VAL A 76 -0.36 -37.11 1.34
N ARG A 77 -0.18 -37.70 2.52
CA ARG A 77 0.85 -38.71 2.80
C ARG A 77 0.26 -39.86 3.60
N GLY A 78 -0.14 -40.95 2.93
CA GLY A 78 -0.88 -42.04 3.58
C GLY A 78 -2.17 -41.50 4.18
N ASP A 79 -2.37 -41.72 5.48
CA ASP A 79 -3.56 -41.27 6.22
C ASP A 79 -3.42 -39.86 6.81
N VAL A 80 -2.35 -39.14 6.43
CA VAL A 80 -2.08 -37.78 6.90
C VAL A 80 -2.37 -36.76 5.81
N LEU A 81 -3.19 -35.78 6.14
CA LEU A 81 -3.51 -34.63 5.31
C LEU A 81 -2.97 -33.36 5.98
N ASP A 82 -1.96 -32.74 5.37
CA ASP A 82 -1.43 -31.46 5.82
C ASP A 82 -2.06 -30.34 4.96
N ILE A 83 -2.60 -29.30 5.60
CA ILE A 83 -3.18 -28.13 4.96
C ILE A 83 -2.47 -26.90 5.48
N PHE A 84 -2.04 -26.00 4.60
CA PHE A 84 -1.53 -24.69 4.99
C PHE A 84 -2.62 -23.63 4.71
N PRO A 85 -3.36 -23.17 5.74
CA PRO A 85 -4.46 -22.23 5.55
C PRO A 85 -4.01 -20.92 4.87
N ALA A 86 -4.79 -20.44 3.91
CA ALA A 86 -4.43 -19.28 3.10
C ALA A 86 -4.38 -17.95 3.91
N GLU A 87 -5.16 -17.88 4.98
CA GLU A 87 -5.26 -16.73 5.86
C GLU A 87 -4.25 -16.73 7.01
N ASN A 88 -3.63 -17.88 7.29
CA ASN A 88 -2.71 -18.06 8.39
C ASN A 88 -1.26 -17.81 7.95
N ALA A 89 -0.52 -17.05 8.76
CA ALA A 89 0.85 -16.67 8.42
C ALA A 89 1.88 -17.75 8.81
N GLU A 90 1.65 -18.46 9.91
CA GLU A 90 2.72 -19.14 10.64
C GLU A 90 2.44 -20.62 10.91
N THR A 91 1.17 -21.04 10.92
CA THR A 91 0.80 -22.39 11.34
C THR A 91 -0.01 -23.13 10.29
N ALA A 92 0.40 -24.36 10.02
CA ALA A 92 -0.34 -25.32 9.21
C ALA A 92 -1.12 -26.27 10.12
N VAL A 93 -2.10 -26.96 9.54
CA VAL A 93 -2.91 -27.97 10.24
C VAL A 93 -2.65 -29.34 9.62
N ARG A 94 -2.41 -30.32 10.49
CA ARG A 94 -2.27 -31.73 10.15
C ARG A 94 -3.51 -32.47 10.63
N ILE A 95 -4.10 -33.24 9.74
CA ILE A 95 -5.25 -34.11 10.01
C ILE A 95 -4.76 -35.54 9.84
N SER A 96 -4.79 -36.31 10.92
CA SER A 96 -4.53 -37.75 10.88
C SER A 96 -5.87 -38.47 10.81
N LEU A 97 -6.04 -39.30 9.79
CA LEU A 97 -7.21 -40.13 9.58
C LEU A 97 -6.93 -41.56 10.07
N PHE A 98 -7.96 -42.22 10.56
CA PHE A 98 -7.98 -43.66 10.76
C PHE A 98 -9.21 -44.20 10.04
N ASP A 99 -8.99 -44.95 8.96
CA ASP A 99 -10.01 -45.26 7.96
C ASP A 99 -10.71 -43.99 7.44
N ASP A 100 -12.01 -43.82 7.72
CA ASP A 100 -12.84 -42.67 7.33
C ASP A 100 -13.16 -41.74 8.52
N GLU A 101 -12.33 -41.72 9.57
CA GLU A 101 -12.53 -40.90 10.76
C GLU A 101 -11.33 -40.00 11.06
N ILE A 102 -11.59 -38.74 11.47
CA ILE A 102 -10.54 -37.82 11.93
C ILE A 102 -10.08 -38.25 13.33
N GLU A 103 -8.95 -38.94 13.41
CA GLU A 103 -8.36 -39.38 14.68
C GLU A 103 -7.76 -38.21 15.46
N ARG A 104 -7.04 -37.31 14.76
CA ARG A 104 -6.28 -36.22 15.40
C ARG A 104 -6.16 -35.00 14.49
N ILE A 105 -6.24 -33.82 15.10
CA ILE A 105 -5.96 -32.54 14.43
C ILE A 105 -4.85 -31.83 15.21
N SER A 106 -3.73 -31.55 14.52
CA SER A 106 -2.55 -30.93 15.13
C SER A 106 -2.16 -29.66 14.37
N LEU A 107 -1.85 -28.59 15.10
CA LEU A 107 -1.19 -27.41 14.53
C LEU A 107 0.32 -27.63 14.54
N PHE A 108 0.99 -27.29 13.44
CA PHE A 108 2.42 -27.49 13.31
C PHE A 108 3.08 -26.36 12.51
N ASP A 109 4.39 -26.20 12.70
CA ASP A 109 5.21 -25.28 11.92
C ASP A 109 5.46 -25.87 10.51
N PRO A 110 5.03 -25.19 9.43
CA PRO A 110 5.14 -25.70 8.06
C PRO A 110 6.59 -25.85 7.57
N LEU A 111 7.56 -25.12 8.16
CA LEU A 111 8.97 -25.16 7.80
C LEU A 111 9.69 -26.30 8.53
N THR A 112 9.53 -26.41 9.85
CA THR A 112 10.26 -27.39 10.67
C THR A 112 9.53 -28.73 10.81
N GLY A 113 8.21 -28.75 10.60
CA GLY A 113 7.36 -29.91 10.86
C GLY A 113 7.05 -30.15 12.35
N HIS A 114 7.51 -29.27 13.24
CA HIS A 114 7.32 -29.41 14.68
C HIS A 114 5.85 -29.20 15.08
N ILE A 115 5.28 -30.17 15.79
CA ILE A 115 3.90 -30.08 16.30
C ILE A 115 3.86 -29.09 17.45
N LEU A 116 3.01 -28.08 17.35
CA LEU A 116 2.84 -27.04 18.35
C LEU A 116 1.81 -27.46 19.40
N GLN A 117 0.63 -27.87 18.95
CA GLN A 117 -0.46 -28.31 19.83
C GLN A 117 -1.50 -29.15 19.08
N ASP A 118 -2.22 -29.99 19.80
CA ASP A 118 -3.42 -30.65 19.30
C ASP A 118 -4.66 -29.84 19.61
N VAL A 119 -5.62 -29.85 18.69
CA VAL A 119 -6.89 -29.13 18.82
C VAL A 119 -8.07 -30.05 18.54
N PRO A 120 -9.19 -29.93 19.28
CA PRO A 120 -10.37 -30.79 19.07
C PRO A 120 -11.16 -30.41 17.80
N ARG A 121 -10.97 -29.18 17.30
CA ARG A 121 -11.61 -28.66 16.10
C ARG A 121 -10.72 -27.62 15.43
N PHE A 122 -10.83 -27.53 14.11
CA PHE A 122 -10.19 -26.48 13.31
C PHE A 122 -11.12 -26.05 12.18
N THR A 123 -11.02 -24.78 11.78
CA THR A 123 -11.83 -24.23 10.68
C THR A 123 -10.89 -23.75 9.58
N VAL A 124 -11.06 -24.30 8.38
CA VAL A 124 -10.31 -23.92 7.18
C VAL A 124 -11.17 -22.97 6.34
N TYR A 125 -10.66 -21.77 6.10
CA TYR A 125 -11.32 -20.75 5.30
C TYR A 125 -10.96 -20.90 3.81
N PRO A 126 -11.85 -20.50 2.89
CA PRO A 126 -11.55 -20.52 1.46
C PRO A 126 -10.30 -19.70 1.11
N SER A 127 -9.52 -20.16 0.13
CA SER A 127 -8.24 -19.55 -0.25
C SER A 127 -8.38 -18.22 -1.01
N SER A 128 -9.61 -17.86 -1.38
CA SER A 128 -9.96 -16.68 -2.17
C SER A 128 -11.32 -16.14 -1.72
N HIS A 129 -11.48 -14.81 -1.76
CA HIS A 129 -12.77 -14.17 -1.49
C HIS A 129 -13.81 -14.45 -2.58
N TYR A 130 -13.43 -14.92 -3.77
CA TYR A 130 -14.35 -15.16 -4.88
C TYR A 130 -14.83 -16.61 -4.99
N VAL A 131 -14.56 -17.41 -3.96
CA VAL A 131 -15.09 -18.78 -3.88
C VAL A 131 -16.61 -18.71 -3.71
N THR A 132 -17.33 -19.44 -4.56
CA THR A 132 -18.79 -19.53 -4.53
C THR A 132 -19.24 -20.99 -4.65
N PRO A 133 -20.41 -21.36 -4.13
CA PRO A 133 -20.96 -22.69 -4.29
C PRO A 133 -21.13 -23.08 -5.77
N ARG A 134 -20.93 -24.36 -6.09
CA ARG A 134 -21.03 -24.87 -7.48
C ARG A 134 -22.36 -24.52 -8.16
N ALA A 135 -23.47 -24.58 -7.42
CA ALA A 135 -24.79 -24.21 -7.94
C ALA A 135 -24.86 -22.72 -8.35
N THR A 136 -24.22 -21.84 -7.57
CA THR A 136 -24.08 -20.40 -7.87
C THR A 136 -23.27 -20.19 -9.14
N THR A 137 -22.15 -20.90 -9.30
CA THR A 137 -21.33 -20.83 -10.52
C THR A 137 -22.11 -21.27 -11.77
N LEU A 138 -22.86 -22.37 -11.69
CA LEU A 138 -23.67 -22.87 -12.81
C LEU A 138 -24.78 -21.89 -13.20
N ARG A 139 -25.46 -21.29 -12.22
CA ARG A 139 -26.43 -20.22 -12.46
C ARG A 139 -25.79 -19.02 -13.16
N ALA A 140 -24.61 -18.59 -12.69
CA ALA A 140 -23.88 -17.47 -13.26
C ALA A 140 -23.44 -17.76 -14.70
N ILE A 141 -22.99 -18.97 -15.01
CA ILE A 141 -22.60 -19.39 -16.37
C ILE A 141 -23.74 -19.18 -17.36
N GLU A 142 -24.97 -19.57 -17.02
CA GLU A 142 -26.12 -19.38 -17.92
C GLU A 142 -26.46 -17.90 -18.12
N ALA A 143 -26.36 -17.07 -17.07
CA ALA A 143 -26.55 -15.63 -17.19
C ALA A 143 -25.46 -14.95 -18.04
N ILE A 144 -24.20 -15.41 -17.92
CA ILE A 144 -23.06 -14.91 -18.72
C ILE A 144 -23.22 -15.30 -20.19
N LYS A 145 -23.66 -16.54 -20.48
CA LYS A 145 -23.95 -16.97 -21.86
C LYS A 145 -25.02 -16.08 -22.51
N GLN A 146 -26.05 -15.71 -21.76
CA GLN A 146 -27.09 -14.82 -22.26
C GLN A 146 -26.55 -13.42 -22.58
N GLU A 147 -25.82 -12.80 -21.65
CA GLU A 147 -25.20 -11.48 -21.88
C GLU A 147 -24.17 -11.52 -23.03
N LEU A 148 -23.43 -12.62 -23.17
CA LEU A 148 -22.51 -12.80 -24.29
C LEU A 148 -23.24 -12.77 -25.62
N ARG A 149 -24.38 -13.48 -25.76
CA ARG A 149 -25.18 -13.49 -26.99
C ARG A 149 -25.64 -12.08 -27.37
N GLU A 150 -26.16 -11.34 -26.40
CA GLU A 150 -26.61 -9.95 -26.58
C GLU A 150 -25.45 -9.04 -26.99
N THR A 151 -24.30 -9.18 -26.32
CA THR A 151 -23.09 -8.39 -26.60
C THR A 151 -22.53 -8.69 -27.99
N THR A 152 -22.51 -9.97 -28.39
CA THR A 152 -22.07 -10.36 -29.74
C THR A 152 -23.01 -9.84 -30.82
N ALA A 153 -24.33 -9.88 -30.61
CA ALA A 153 -25.29 -9.30 -31.55
C ALA A 153 -25.05 -7.80 -31.73
N TYR A 154 -24.83 -7.07 -30.64
CA TYR A 154 -24.51 -5.63 -30.70
C TYR A 154 -23.24 -5.33 -31.51
N PHE A 155 -22.13 -6.06 -31.28
CA PHE A 155 -20.90 -5.84 -32.04
C PHE A 155 -21.04 -6.22 -33.52
N GLN A 156 -21.86 -7.24 -33.82
CA GLN A 156 -22.17 -7.63 -35.18
C GLN A 156 -23.00 -6.56 -35.91
N GLU A 157 -24.06 -6.04 -35.28
CA GLU A 157 -24.90 -4.96 -35.82
C GLU A 157 -24.14 -3.65 -36.02
N THR A 158 -23.17 -3.36 -35.15
CA THR A 158 -22.33 -2.15 -35.23
C THR A 158 -21.07 -2.33 -36.09
N ASN A 159 -20.94 -3.46 -36.78
CA ASN A 159 -19.81 -3.81 -37.66
C ASN A 159 -18.42 -3.75 -36.99
N LYS A 160 -18.37 -4.06 -35.69
CA LYS A 160 -17.15 -4.11 -34.87
C LYS A 160 -16.64 -5.55 -34.74
N LEU A 161 -16.17 -6.09 -35.86
CA LEU A 161 -15.87 -7.52 -36.01
C LEU A 161 -14.65 -7.99 -35.18
N VAL A 162 -13.69 -7.11 -34.92
CA VAL A 162 -12.50 -7.44 -34.11
C VAL A 162 -12.89 -7.56 -32.63
N GLU A 163 -13.70 -6.62 -32.14
CA GLU A 163 -14.24 -6.62 -30.79
C GLU A 163 -15.15 -7.83 -30.56
N LEU A 164 -16.00 -8.16 -31.55
CA LEU A 164 -16.83 -9.36 -31.57
C LEU A 164 -16.01 -10.63 -31.35
N GLN A 165 -15.01 -10.86 -32.19
CA GLN A 165 -14.15 -12.05 -32.11
C GLN A 165 -13.45 -12.12 -30.74
N ARG A 166 -12.94 -10.98 -30.27
CA ARG A 166 -12.22 -10.88 -28.99
C ARG A 166 -13.11 -11.23 -27.80
N ILE A 167 -14.31 -10.65 -27.72
CA ILE A 167 -15.19 -10.89 -26.58
C ILE A 167 -15.70 -12.33 -26.57
N GLU A 168 -15.99 -12.89 -27.74
CA GLU A 168 -16.47 -14.25 -27.87
C GLU A 168 -15.41 -15.26 -27.44
N GLN A 169 -14.19 -15.18 -28.00
CA GLN A 169 -13.11 -16.11 -27.66
C GLN A 169 -12.79 -16.07 -26.16
N ARG A 170 -12.66 -14.86 -25.60
CA ARG A 170 -12.30 -14.70 -24.19
C ARG A 170 -13.38 -15.21 -23.26
N THR A 171 -14.63 -14.84 -23.50
CA THR A 171 -15.74 -15.22 -22.61
C THR A 171 -16.02 -16.72 -22.69
N ARG A 172 -15.91 -17.34 -23.86
CA ARG A 172 -16.06 -18.81 -24.00
C ARG A 172 -14.97 -19.57 -23.22
N PHE A 173 -13.72 -19.12 -23.33
CA PHE A 173 -12.62 -19.69 -22.53
C PHE A 173 -12.89 -19.54 -21.02
N ASP A 174 -13.29 -18.35 -20.56
CA ASP A 174 -13.62 -18.13 -19.15
C ASP A 174 -14.79 -19.02 -18.70
N LEU A 175 -15.81 -19.23 -19.55
CA LEU A 175 -16.96 -20.11 -19.28
C LEU A 175 -16.56 -21.59 -19.18
N GLU A 176 -15.66 -22.06 -20.05
CA GLU A 176 -15.10 -23.42 -19.98
C GLU A 176 -14.34 -23.61 -18.67
N MET A 177 -13.49 -22.66 -18.29
CA MET A 177 -12.73 -22.72 -17.05
C MET A 177 -13.64 -22.69 -15.81
N MET A 178 -14.67 -21.84 -15.80
CA MET A 178 -15.68 -21.84 -14.74
C MET A 178 -16.46 -23.16 -14.68
N ASN A 179 -16.75 -23.78 -15.83
CA ASN A 179 -17.43 -25.07 -15.87
C ASN A 179 -16.54 -26.21 -15.36
N GLU A 180 -15.28 -26.30 -15.77
CA GLU A 180 -14.42 -27.43 -15.36
C GLU A 180 -13.87 -27.25 -13.95
N MET A 181 -13.37 -26.06 -13.61
CA MET A 181 -12.63 -25.81 -12.37
C MET A 181 -13.44 -25.05 -11.32
N GLY A 182 -14.62 -24.52 -11.67
CA GLY A 182 -15.37 -23.60 -10.80
C GLY A 182 -14.74 -22.22 -10.65
N PHE A 183 -13.69 -21.92 -11.42
CA PHE A 183 -12.92 -20.69 -11.35
C PHE A 183 -12.28 -20.33 -12.70
N CYS A 184 -12.08 -19.04 -12.95
CA CYS A 184 -11.27 -18.55 -14.07
C CYS A 184 -10.42 -17.34 -13.63
N LYS A 185 -9.32 -17.08 -14.34
CA LYS A 185 -8.49 -15.91 -14.05
C LYS A 185 -9.26 -14.64 -14.40
N GLY A 186 -9.44 -13.76 -13.42
CA GLY A 186 -10.24 -12.56 -13.60
C GLY A 186 -11.73 -12.77 -13.32
N ILE A 187 -12.08 -13.78 -12.52
CA ILE A 187 -13.47 -14.12 -12.16
C ILE A 187 -14.23 -12.94 -11.56
N GLU A 188 -13.54 -11.98 -10.94
CA GLU A 188 -14.15 -10.77 -10.37
C GLU A 188 -14.92 -9.94 -11.41
N ASN A 189 -14.57 -10.04 -12.69
CA ASN A 189 -15.29 -9.37 -13.78
C ASN A 189 -16.69 -9.95 -14.02
N TYR A 190 -17.00 -11.12 -13.45
CA TYR A 190 -18.31 -11.76 -13.45
C TYR A 190 -19.02 -11.68 -12.08
N SER A 191 -18.50 -10.87 -11.16
CA SER A 191 -19.01 -10.77 -9.77
C SER A 191 -20.51 -10.46 -9.68
N ARG A 192 -21.08 -9.65 -10.59
CA ARG A 192 -22.53 -9.42 -10.65
C ARG A 192 -23.30 -10.72 -10.90
N HIS A 193 -22.88 -11.50 -11.88
CA HIS A 193 -23.54 -12.77 -12.23
C HIS A 193 -23.42 -13.79 -11.11
N LEU A 194 -22.24 -13.86 -10.49
CA LEU A 194 -21.95 -14.73 -9.34
C LEU A 194 -22.82 -14.35 -8.14
N SER A 195 -22.86 -13.08 -7.74
CA SER A 195 -23.70 -12.60 -6.63
C SER A 195 -25.20 -12.62 -6.94
N GLY A 196 -25.61 -12.66 -8.21
CA GLY A 196 -27.02 -12.58 -8.61
C GLY A 196 -27.64 -11.19 -8.43
N ARG A 197 -26.82 -10.16 -8.21
CA ARG A 197 -27.26 -8.75 -8.11
C ARG A 197 -27.74 -8.22 -9.46
N LYS A 198 -28.58 -7.18 -9.41
CA LYS A 198 -29.13 -6.54 -10.62
C LYS A 198 -28.09 -5.65 -11.30
N PRO A 199 -28.23 -5.39 -12.62
CA PRO A 199 -27.38 -4.42 -13.31
C PRO A 199 -27.35 -3.07 -12.60
N GLY A 200 -26.16 -2.50 -12.42
CA GLY A 200 -25.94 -1.25 -11.71
C GLY A 200 -25.78 -1.36 -10.19
N GLU A 201 -26.15 -2.48 -9.56
CA GLU A 201 -25.88 -2.72 -8.13
C GLU A 201 -24.39 -3.00 -7.90
N PRO A 202 -23.78 -2.47 -6.82
CA PRO A 202 -22.37 -2.72 -6.53
C PRO A 202 -22.15 -4.17 -6.09
N PRO A 203 -20.92 -4.71 -6.21
CA PRO A 203 -20.57 -5.98 -5.60
C PRO A 203 -20.54 -5.85 -4.06
N PRO A 204 -20.62 -6.97 -3.32
CA PRO A 204 -20.31 -6.97 -1.89
C PRO A 204 -18.90 -6.43 -1.63
N THR A 205 -18.71 -5.73 -0.53
CA THR A 205 -17.46 -5.07 -0.13
C THR A 205 -17.06 -5.48 1.27
N LEU A 206 -15.93 -4.98 1.78
CA LEU A 206 -15.53 -5.23 3.17
C LEU A 206 -16.56 -4.66 4.16
N ILE A 207 -17.29 -3.61 3.77
CA ILE A 207 -18.28 -2.96 4.62
C ILE A 207 -19.47 -3.89 4.89
N ASP A 208 -19.84 -4.73 3.91
CA ASP A 208 -20.89 -5.73 4.06
C ASP A 208 -20.52 -6.85 5.07
N TYR A 209 -19.23 -7.00 5.41
CA TYR A 209 -18.76 -7.93 6.44
C TYR A 209 -18.76 -7.31 7.85
N LEU A 210 -18.98 -6.00 7.97
CA LEU A 210 -18.99 -5.34 9.26
C LEU A 210 -20.27 -5.68 10.05
N PRO A 211 -20.17 -5.95 11.35
CA PRO A 211 -21.35 -6.09 12.19
C PRO A 211 -22.09 -4.75 12.29
N ALA A 212 -23.40 -4.79 12.53
CA ALA A 212 -24.22 -3.58 12.69
C ALA A 212 -23.75 -2.64 13.82
N SER A 213 -23.01 -3.16 14.80
CA SER A 213 -22.41 -2.39 15.90
C SER A 213 -20.99 -1.90 15.63
N ALA A 214 -20.51 -1.96 14.38
CA ALA A 214 -19.17 -1.52 14.03
C ALA A 214 -19.02 -0.01 14.20
N LEU A 215 -17.79 0.41 14.53
CA LEU A 215 -17.37 1.80 14.51
C LEU A 215 -16.42 1.99 13.32
N MET A 216 -16.70 2.97 12.46
CA MET A 216 -15.80 3.35 11.37
C MET A 216 -15.02 4.59 11.78
N ILE A 217 -13.71 4.57 11.57
CA ILE A 217 -12.84 5.74 11.77
C ILE A 217 -12.24 6.08 10.42
N ILE A 218 -12.48 7.31 9.96
CA ILE A 218 -11.92 7.81 8.71
C ILE A 218 -10.79 8.78 9.07
N ASP A 219 -9.57 8.26 8.98
CA ASP A 219 -8.36 9.05 9.17
C ASP A 219 -8.11 10.00 8.00
N GLU A 220 -7.53 11.15 8.29
CA GLU A 220 -7.34 12.28 7.37
C GLU A 220 -8.57 12.51 6.47
N SER A 221 -9.75 12.59 7.10
CA SER A 221 -11.06 12.55 6.41
C SER A 221 -11.18 13.52 5.24
N HIS A 222 -10.55 14.68 5.36
CA HIS A 222 -10.56 15.75 4.36
C HIS A 222 -9.87 15.35 3.03
N VAL A 223 -9.05 14.29 3.03
CA VAL A 223 -8.46 13.64 1.85
C VAL A 223 -9.18 12.34 1.54
N THR A 224 -9.42 11.50 2.56
CA THR A 224 -9.98 10.16 2.39
C THR A 224 -11.40 10.18 1.80
N ILE A 225 -12.25 11.12 2.21
CA ILE A 225 -13.63 11.25 1.69
C ILE A 225 -13.65 11.62 0.19
N PRO A 226 -12.94 12.67 -0.27
CA PRO A 226 -12.80 12.93 -1.70
C PRO A 226 -12.21 11.75 -2.48
N GLN A 227 -11.24 11.02 -1.90
CA GLN A 227 -10.63 9.87 -2.55
C GLN A 227 -11.66 8.75 -2.78
N VAL A 228 -12.43 8.39 -1.76
CA VAL A 228 -13.53 7.41 -1.85
C VAL A 228 -14.51 7.81 -2.97
N GLY A 229 -14.91 9.08 -3.02
CA GLY A 229 -15.80 9.58 -4.08
C GLY A 229 -15.20 9.59 -5.49
N GLY A 230 -13.88 9.62 -5.61
CA GLY A 230 -13.15 9.58 -6.88
C GLY A 230 -12.97 8.18 -7.47
N MET A 231 -12.92 7.13 -6.64
CA MET A 231 -12.57 5.77 -7.07
C MET A 231 -13.51 5.22 -8.14
N TYR A 232 -14.83 5.40 -7.99
CA TYR A 232 -15.81 4.93 -8.97
C TYR A 232 -15.63 5.57 -10.35
N LYS A 233 -15.42 6.89 -10.41
CA LYS A 233 -15.28 7.62 -11.68
C LYS A 233 -14.05 7.17 -12.45
N GLY A 234 -12.93 6.99 -11.76
CA GLY A 234 -11.69 6.48 -12.34
C GLY A 234 -11.82 5.04 -12.85
N ASP A 235 -12.43 4.15 -12.05
CA ASP A 235 -12.65 2.76 -12.43
C ASP A 235 -13.57 2.64 -13.66
N ARG A 236 -14.68 3.39 -13.66
CA ARG A 236 -15.66 3.43 -14.75
C ARG A 236 -15.02 3.85 -16.07
N ALA A 237 -14.29 4.97 -16.09
CA ALA A 237 -13.64 5.48 -17.31
C ALA A 237 -12.67 4.47 -17.92
N ARG A 238 -11.90 3.74 -17.08
CA ARG A 238 -11.00 2.68 -17.55
C ARG A 238 -11.77 1.50 -18.13
N LYS A 239 -12.84 1.06 -17.47
CA LYS A 239 -13.59 -0.13 -17.87
C LYS A 239 -14.49 0.08 -19.07
N GLU A 240 -15.03 1.29 -19.26
CA GLU A 240 -15.82 1.62 -20.45
C GLU A 240 -15.00 1.41 -21.73
N ASN A 241 -13.70 1.74 -21.72
CA ASN A 241 -12.80 1.43 -22.84
C ASN A 241 -12.64 -0.08 -23.04
N LEU A 242 -12.43 -0.86 -21.97
CA LEU A 242 -12.29 -2.32 -22.08
C LEU A 242 -13.55 -2.98 -22.66
N VAL A 243 -14.73 -2.52 -22.24
CA VAL A 243 -16.01 -3.00 -22.78
C VAL A 243 -16.18 -2.53 -24.22
N GLY A 244 -15.91 -1.25 -24.51
CA GLY A 244 -16.04 -0.67 -25.85
C GLY A 244 -15.17 -1.34 -26.90
N TYR A 245 -14.02 -1.87 -26.50
CA TYR A 245 -13.09 -2.65 -27.33
C TYR A 245 -13.25 -4.17 -27.17
N GLY A 246 -14.35 -4.68 -26.60
CA GLY A 246 -14.64 -6.12 -26.56
C GLY A 246 -13.66 -6.95 -25.71
N PHE A 247 -12.94 -6.36 -24.76
CA PHE A 247 -12.09 -7.11 -23.82
C PHE A 247 -12.88 -7.71 -22.66
N ARG A 248 -14.04 -7.14 -22.33
CA ARG A 248 -14.91 -7.52 -21.20
C ARG A 248 -16.37 -7.32 -21.56
N LEU A 249 -17.25 -8.13 -20.96
CA LEU A 249 -18.70 -7.96 -21.07
C LEU A 249 -19.17 -6.67 -20.37
N PRO A 250 -20.34 -6.12 -20.73
CA PRO A 250 -20.92 -4.95 -20.05
C PRO A 250 -21.04 -5.12 -18.53
N SER A 251 -21.38 -6.32 -18.04
CA SER A 251 -21.39 -6.65 -16.61
C SER A 251 -20.09 -6.39 -15.85
N ALA A 252 -18.94 -6.35 -16.54
CA ALA A 252 -17.68 -6.05 -15.87
C ALA A 252 -17.63 -4.63 -15.30
N LEU A 253 -18.49 -3.73 -15.78
CA LEU A 253 -18.69 -2.39 -15.21
C LEU A 253 -19.36 -2.41 -13.84
N ASP A 254 -20.11 -3.48 -13.54
CA ASP A 254 -20.76 -3.69 -12.25
C ASP A 254 -19.78 -4.27 -11.21
N ASN A 255 -18.63 -4.80 -11.63
CA ASN A 255 -17.51 -5.10 -10.72
C ASN A 255 -16.76 -3.81 -10.33
N ARG A 256 -17.36 -2.91 -9.59
CA ARG A 256 -16.81 -1.57 -9.37
C ARG A 256 -16.69 -1.27 -7.88
N PRO A 257 -15.86 -0.28 -7.48
CA PRO A 257 -15.97 0.24 -6.13
C PRO A 257 -17.35 0.90 -5.93
N LEU A 258 -17.73 1.05 -4.65
CA LEU A 258 -18.93 1.79 -4.28
C LEU A 258 -18.87 3.21 -4.84
N ARG A 259 -20.02 3.70 -5.30
CA ARG A 259 -20.22 5.14 -5.45
C ARG A 259 -20.28 5.78 -4.07
N PHE A 260 -20.03 7.08 -3.99
CA PHE A 260 -20.07 7.79 -2.72
C PHE A 260 -21.44 7.69 -2.03
N ASP A 261 -22.55 7.81 -2.79
CA ASP A 261 -23.91 7.67 -2.27
C ASP A 261 -24.22 6.26 -1.75
N GLU A 262 -23.54 5.24 -2.27
CA GLU A 262 -23.68 3.86 -1.80
C GLU A 262 -22.85 3.63 -0.55
N PHE A 263 -21.62 4.16 -0.53
CA PHE A 263 -20.75 4.13 0.64
C PHE A 263 -21.43 4.80 1.84
N GLU A 264 -21.94 6.02 1.66
CA GLU A 264 -22.61 6.80 2.70
C GLU A 264 -23.78 6.05 3.36
N ARG A 265 -24.57 5.30 2.58
CA ARG A 265 -25.68 4.48 3.11
C ARG A 265 -25.22 3.28 3.93
N LEU A 266 -24.02 2.78 3.65
CA LEU A 266 -23.43 1.62 4.32
C LEU A 266 -22.52 2.02 5.49
N MET A 267 -22.22 3.31 5.65
CA MET A 267 -21.42 3.81 6.77
C MET A 267 -22.14 3.50 8.09
N PRO A 268 -21.52 2.76 9.03
CA PRO A 268 -22.03 2.64 10.38
C PRO A 268 -21.75 3.94 11.14
N GLN A 269 -21.84 3.92 12.47
CA GLN A 269 -21.38 5.05 13.29
C GLN A 269 -19.94 5.39 12.90
N THR A 270 -19.72 6.63 12.46
CA THR A 270 -18.46 7.07 11.88
C THR A 270 -17.85 8.23 12.66
N VAL A 271 -16.55 8.17 12.89
CA VAL A 271 -15.73 9.27 13.43
C VAL A 271 -14.80 9.75 12.33
N PHE A 272 -14.95 11.01 11.92
CA PHE A 272 -14.02 11.69 11.04
C PHE A 272 -12.86 12.25 11.85
N VAL A 273 -11.63 11.88 11.48
CA VAL A 273 -10.41 12.36 12.14
C VAL A 273 -9.66 13.24 11.14
N SER A 274 -9.54 14.53 11.46
CA SER A 274 -8.83 15.49 10.62
C SER A 274 -8.49 16.75 11.41
N ALA A 275 -7.29 17.29 11.21
CA ALA A 275 -6.92 18.62 11.72
C ALA A 275 -7.60 19.77 10.95
N THR A 276 -8.10 19.46 9.74
CA THR A 276 -8.71 20.39 8.79
C THR A 276 -9.93 19.73 8.10
N PRO A 277 -11.03 19.44 8.82
CA PRO A 277 -12.22 18.81 8.24
C PRO A 277 -12.71 19.58 7.01
N ALA A 278 -13.15 18.87 5.97
CA ALA A 278 -13.72 19.49 4.77
C ALA A 278 -15.24 19.69 4.90
N ASN A 279 -15.87 20.16 3.82
CA ASN A 279 -17.28 20.52 3.81
C ASN A 279 -18.20 19.33 4.15
N TYR A 280 -17.90 18.14 3.64
CA TYR A 280 -18.72 16.96 3.88
C TYR A 280 -18.80 16.65 5.38
N GLU A 281 -17.66 16.65 6.06
CA GLU A 281 -17.61 16.42 7.51
C GLU A 281 -18.34 17.53 8.26
N ALA A 282 -18.16 18.80 7.88
CA ALA A 282 -18.84 19.92 8.52
C ALA A 282 -20.37 19.85 8.39
N GLU A 283 -20.89 19.36 7.27
CA GLU A 283 -22.32 19.22 7.01
C GLU A 283 -22.96 18.02 7.71
N HIS A 284 -22.19 16.95 7.96
CA HIS A 284 -22.72 15.66 8.47
C HIS A 284 -22.34 15.37 9.92
N THR A 285 -21.58 16.25 10.58
CA THR A 285 -21.15 16.04 11.98
C THR A 285 -22.23 16.50 12.96
N GLY A 286 -22.67 15.59 13.84
CA GLY A 286 -23.56 15.94 14.96
C GLY A 286 -22.84 16.56 16.17
N GLN A 287 -21.56 16.22 16.37
CA GLN A 287 -20.74 16.75 17.46
C GLN A 287 -19.28 16.93 17.01
N VAL A 288 -18.76 18.15 17.15
CA VAL A 288 -17.33 18.42 16.94
C VAL A 288 -16.59 18.22 18.26
N VAL A 289 -15.64 17.28 18.28
CA VAL A 289 -14.74 17.07 19.42
C VAL A 289 -13.38 17.66 19.09
N GLU A 290 -13.04 18.78 19.72
CA GLU A 290 -11.77 19.45 19.51
C GLU A 290 -10.68 18.89 20.42
N GLN A 291 -9.59 18.39 19.82
CA GLN A 291 -8.39 17.94 20.53
C GLN A 291 -7.16 18.71 20.04
N VAL A 292 -6.80 19.78 20.75
CA VAL A 292 -5.67 20.67 20.38
C VAL A 292 -4.45 20.56 21.29
N VAL A 293 -4.62 20.10 22.54
CA VAL A 293 -3.53 19.99 23.51
C VAL A 293 -2.68 18.75 23.20
N ARG A 294 -1.37 18.93 23.12
CA ARG A 294 -0.41 17.84 22.91
C ARG A 294 0.08 17.29 24.25
N PRO A 295 0.25 15.96 24.39
CA PRO A 295 0.74 15.36 25.64
C PRO A 295 2.11 15.90 26.10
N THR A 296 2.97 16.33 25.16
CA THR A 296 4.30 16.87 25.47
C THR A 296 4.32 18.36 25.79
N GLY A 297 3.15 19.02 25.78
CA GLY A 297 3.04 20.48 25.91
C GLY A 297 3.49 21.27 24.68
N LEU A 298 3.89 20.62 23.58
CA LEU A 298 4.24 21.34 22.34
C LEU A 298 3.06 22.15 21.81
N VAL A 299 3.35 23.37 21.38
CA VAL A 299 2.37 24.33 20.88
C VAL A 299 2.46 24.48 19.36
N ASP A 300 1.38 24.96 18.75
CA ASP A 300 1.36 25.35 17.34
C ASP A 300 2.43 26.43 17.08
N PRO A 301 3.10 26.43 15.91
CA PRO A 301 4.28 27.26 15.66
C PRO A 301 3.95 28.76 15.61
N ILE A 302 4.99 29.58 15.73
CA ILE A 302 4.89 31.03 15.47
C ILE A 302 4.76 31.24 13.96
N ILE A 303 3.87 32.15 13.53
CA ILE A 303 3.73 32.52 12.11
C ILE A 303 4.30 33.91 11.88
N GLU A 304 5.10 34.04 10.83
CA GLU A 304 5.60 35.33 10.34
C GLU A 304 5.21 35.51 8.87
N VAL A 305 4.73 36.70 8.50
CA VAL A 305 4.46 37.05 7.11
C VAL A 305 5.53 38.03 6.64
N ARG A 306 6.25 37.68 5.57
CA ARG A 306 7.37 38.46 5.03
C ARG A 306 7.14 38.82 3.55
N PRO A 307 7.74 39.91 3.02
CA PRO A 307 7.58 40.30 1.61
C PRO A 307 8.15 39.27 0.62
N VAL A 308 7.54 39.16 -0.57
CA VAL A 308 7.98 38.21 -1.63
C VAL A 308 9.26 38.67 -2.32
N ASP A 309 9.50 39.99 -2.41
CA ASP A 309 10.57 40.56 -3.24
C ASP A 309 11.97 40.06 -2.85
N THR A 310 12.19 39.75 -1.56
CA THR A 310 13.47 39.26 -1.02
C THR A 310 13.36 37.84 -0.46
N GLN A 311 12.37 37.06 -0.89
CA GLN A 311 12.04 35.78 -0.26
C GLN A 311 13.18 34.75 -0.28
N VAL A 312 13.99 34.72 -1.36
CA VAL A 312 15.07 33.74 -1.50
C VAL A 312 16.27 34.08 -0.60
N ASP A 313 16.69 35.34 -0.58
CA ASP A 313 17.81 35.80 0.24
C ASP A 313 17.48 35.73 1.74
N ASP A 314 16.26 36.11 2.11
CA ASP A 314 15.75 36.00 3.48
C ASP A 314 15.66 34.53 3.92
N LEU A 315 15.15 33.65 3.06
CA LEU A 315 15.08 32.21 3.31
C LEU A 315 16.48 31.61 3.52
N LEU A 316 17.46 31.96 2.68
CA LEU A 316 18.84 31.49 2.83
C LEU A 316 19.42 31.91 4.18
N SER A 317 19.16 33.13 4.61
CA SER A 317 19.58 33.64 5.93
C SER A 317 18.94 32.84 7.06
N GLU A 318 17.63 32.58 7.00
CA GLU A 318 16.92 31.78 7.99
C GLU A 318 17.38 30.32 8.02
N ILE A 319 17.65 29.72 6.86
CA ILE A 319 18.23 28.37 6.75
C ILE A 319 19.55 28.31 7.51
N ASN A 320 20.47 29.25 7.27
CA ASN A 320 21.76 29.28 7.95
C ASN A 320 21.63 29.37 9.48
N LEU A 321 20.64 30.12 9.98
CA LEU A 321 20.35 30.20 11.42
C LEU A 321 19.86 28.86 12.00
N ARG A 322 19.10 28.06 11.23
CA ARG A 322 18.61 26.74 11.65
C ARG A 322 19.71 25.68 11.58
N VAL A 323 20.50 25.68 10.51
CA VAL A 323 21.66 24.79 10.33
C VAL A 323 22.66 24.96 11.46
N ALA A 324 22.95 26.19 11.88
CA ALA A 324 23.84 26.48 13.01
C ALA A 324 23.38 25.86 14.35
N LYS A 325 22.08 25.58 14.49
CA LYS A 325 21.46 24.92 15.66
C LYS A 325 21.29 23.42 15.48
N GLY A 326 21.67 22.87 14.32
CA GLY A 326 21.44 21.47 13.97
C GLY A 326 19.96 21.13 13.71
N GLU A 327 19.13 22.13 13.43
CA GLU A 327 17.69 21.98 13.12
C GLU A 327 17.47 21.79 11.60
N ARG A 328 16.28 21.38 11.17
CA ARG A 328 15.92 21.14 9.75
C ARG A 328 14.88 22.13 9.23
N VAL A 329 14.87 22.32 7.92
CA VAL A 329 13.97 23.25 7.23
C VAL A 329 13.16 22.53 6.14
N LEU A 330 11.86 22.80 6.09
CA LEU A 330 11.00 22.43 4.97
C LEU A 330 10.64 23.67 4.17
N VAL A 331 10.71 23.59 2.85
CA VAL A 331 10.34 24.69 1.95
C VAL A 331 9.28 24.20 0.97
N THR A 332 8.16 24.90 0.90
CA THR A 332 7.11 24.63 -0.09
C THR A 332 7.05 25.70 -1.16
N THR A 333 7.15 25.31 -2.43
CA THR A 333 7.02 26.18 -3.61
C THR A 333 5.68 25.91 -4.32
N LEU A 334 5.47 26.48 -5.51
CA LEU A 334 4.28 26.26 -6.33
C LEU A 334 4.50 25.36 -7.55
N THR A 335 5.72 25.33 -8.10
CA THR A 335 6.01 24.66 -9.38
C THR A 335 7.25 23.77 -9.30
N LYS A 336 7.32 22.76 -10.19
CA LYS A 336 8.49 21.88 -10.29
C LYS A 336 9.75 22.69 -10.59
N ARG A 337 9.66 23.55 -11.61
CA ARG A 337 10.74 24.46 -12.00
C ARG A 337 11.25 25.33 -10.86
N MET A 338 10.35 26.00 -10.11
CA MET A 338 10.79 26.82 -8.97
C MET A 338 11.45 25.99 -7.86
N SER A 339 11.01 24.74 -7.66
CA SER A 339 11.64 23.84 -6.69
C SER A 339 13.05 23.43 -7.12
N GLU A 340 13.23 23.13 -8.42
CA GLU A 340 14.51 22.80 -9.04
C GLU A 340 15.45 24.00 -8.96
N ASP A 341 15.03 25.15 -9.49
CA ASP A 341 15.80 26.41 -9.49
C ASP A 341 16.22 26.81 -8.06
N LEU A 342 15.31 26.69 -7.07
CA LEU A 342 15.63 26.99 -5.67
C LEU A 342 16.62 25.99 -5.07
N THR A 343 16.48 24.71 -5.39
CA THR A 343 17.37 23.66 -4.89
C THR A 343 18.79 23.89 -5.42
N ASP A 344 18.93 24.20 -6.71
CA ASP A 344 20.21 24.49 -7.33
C ASP A 344 20.84 25.74 -6.73
N TYR A 345 20.07 26.83 -6.60
CA TYR A 345 20.54 28.06 -5.96
C TYR A 345 21.04 27.83 -4.53
N LEU A 346 20.28 27.11 -3.70
CA LEU A 346 20.67 26.81 -2.32
C LEU A 346 21.95 25.95 -2.27
N ALA A 347 22.06 24.96 -3.17
CA ALA A 347 23.24 24.11 -3.27
C ALA A 347 24.50 24.89 -3.68
N GLU A 348 24.38 25.81 -4.64
CA GLU A 348 25.47 26.72 -5.07
C GLU A 348 25.96 27.61 -3.92
N HIS A 349 25.08 27.97 -2.99
CA HIS A 349 25.40 28.76 -1.79
C HIS A 349 25.82 27.87 -0.59
N GLY A 350 26.11 26.59 -0.82
CA GLY A 350 26.68 25.68 0.18
C GLY A 350 25.67 25.04 1.14
N VAL A 351 24.37 25.18 0.89
CA VAL A 351 23.32 24.52 1.69
C VAL A 351 23.19 23.06 1.26
N LYS A 352 23.17 22.14 2.22
CA LYS A 352 22.84 20.73 1.95
C LYS A 352 21.33 20.60 1.75
N VAL A 353 20.90 20.49 0.51
CA VAL A 353 19.49 20.51 0.12
C VAL A 353 19.11 19.33 -0.78
N ARG A 354 17.86 18.87 -0.65
CA ARG A 354 17.24 17.90 -1.57
C ARG A 354 15.86 18.38 -2.01
N TYR A 355 15.48 17.99 -3.23
CA TYR A 355 14.16 18.23 -3.79
C TYR A 355 13.30 16.96 -3.73
N LEU A 356 12.06 17.08 -3.26
CA LEU A 356 11.05 16.02 -3.27
C LEU A 356 9.97 16.29 -4.34
N HIS A 357 10.01 15.56 -5.45
CA HIS A 357 9.00 15.64 -6.52
C HIS A 357 7.95 14.52 -6.46
N SER A 358 6.89 14.66 -7.27
CA SER A 358 5.76 13.71 -7.30
C SER A 358 6.09 12.35 -7.92
N ASP A 359 7.15 12.28 -8.72
CA ASP A 359 7.54 11.09 -9.49
C ASP A 359 8.57 10.22 -8.73
N ILE A 360 8.94 10.60 -7.51
CA ILE A 360 9.82 9.82 -6.61
C ILE A 360 9.04 8.63 -6.05
N ASP A 361 9.65 7.45 -6.16
CA ASP A 361 9.08 6.21 -5.62
C ASP A 361 8.95 6.24 -4.10
N THR A 362 8.01 5.45 -3.56
CA THR A 362 7.70 5.46 -2.12
C THR A 362 8.92 5.09 -1.27
N VAL A 363 9.75 4.15 -1.74
CA VAL A 363 10.97 3.74 -1.06
C VAL A 363 11.99 4.87 -1.03
N GLU A 364 12.28 5.48 -2.18
CA GLU A 364 13.22 6.61 -2.27
C GLU A 364 12.76 7.81 -1.43
N ARG A 365 11.46 8.12 -1.44
CA ARG A 365 10.88 9.17 -0.58
C ARG A 365 11.17 8.91 0.90
N VAL A 366 11.02 7.66 1.33
CA VAL A 366 11.27 7.25 2.71
C VAL A 366 12.76 7.39 3.06
N GLU A 367 13.66 7.08 2.14
CA GLU A 367 15.11 7.29 2.30
C GLU A 367 15.46 8.77 2.43
N ILE A 368 14.93 9.63 1.55
CA ILE A 368 15.14 11.09 1.60
C ILE A 368 14.70 11.64 2.96
N ILE A 369 13.54 11.21 3.47
CA ILE A 369 13.04 11.63 4.78
C ILE A 369 13.97 11.16 5.90
N ARG A 370 14.45 9.91 5.84
CA ARG A 370 15.40 9.37 6.82
C ARG A 370 16.70 10.16 6.81
N ASP A 371 17.24 10.47 5.64
CA ASP A 371 18.51 11.16 5.47
C ASP A 371 18.42 12.63 5.97
N LEU A 372 17.27 13.29 5.79
CA LEU A 372 16.97 14.59 6.43
C LEU A 372 17.06 14.48 7.96
N ARG A 373 16.46 13.43 8.54
CA ARG A 373 16.47 13.19 9.99
C ARG A 373 17.86 12.89 10.53
N LEU A 374 18.67 12.16 9.77
CA LEU A 374 20.07 11.86 10.11
C LEU A 374 20.98 13.10 9.99
N GLY A 375 20.54 14.12 9.24
CA GLY A 375 21.37 15.31 8.98
C GLY A 375 22.37 15.14 7.85
N GLU A 376 22.13 14.18 6.95
CA GLU A 376 22.87 14.09 5.68
C GLU A 376 22.64 15.35 4.83
N PHE A 377 21.46 15.94 4.97
CA PHE A 377 21.12 17.27 4.46
C PHE A 377 20.18 17.99 5.43
N ASP A 378 20.07 19.31 5.26
CA ASP A 378 19.41 20.19 6.23
C ASP A 378 18.06 20.74 5.74
N VAL A 379 17.89 20.83 4.41
CA VAL A 379 16.75 21.48 3.77
C VAL A 379 16.05 20.54 2.78
N LEU A 380 14.73 20.41 2.91
CA LEU A 380 13.90 19.69 1.94
C LEU A 380 12.97 20.67 1.22
N VAL A 381 13.13 20.79 -0.09
CA VAL A 381 12.27 21.59 -0.97
C VAL A 381 11.22 20.68 -1.61
N GLY A 382 9.98 21.14 -1.72
CA GLY A 382 8.96 20.43 -2.49
C GLY A 382 7.75 21.29 -2.82
N ILE A 383 6.85 20.79 -3.67
CA ILE A 383 5.61 21.50 -4.02
C ILE A 383 4.51 21.16 -3.02
N ASN A 384 4.29 19.85 -2.87
CA ASN A 384 3.28 19.30 -1.98
C ASN A 384 3.95 18.33 -1.02
N LEU A 385 4.57 18.89 0.01
CA LEU A 385 5.09 18.12 1.15
C LEU A 385 3.94 17.63 2.06
N LEU A 386 2.66 17.83 1.68
CA LEU A 386 1.51 17.50 2.53
C LEU A 386 1.09 16.03 2.47
N ARG A 387 1.67 15.19 1.60
CA ARG A 387 1.31 13.77 1.57
C ARG A 387 1.63 13.14 2.93
N GLU A 388 0.60 12.52 3.50
CA GLU A 388 0.48 11.91 4.83
C GLU A 388 1.82 11.56 5.51
N GLY A 389 1.99 12.03 6.75
CA GLY A 389 2.95 11.43 7.67
C GLY A 389 4.41 11.92 7.67
N LEU A 390 4.75 13.08 7.10
CA LEU A 390 6.02 13.75 7.43
C LEU A 390 6.01 14.18 8.90
N ASP A 391 6.40 13.25 9.77
CA ASP A 391 6.58 13.43 11.19
C ASP A 391 8.07 13.50 11.49
N ILE A 392 8.59 14.72 11.47
CA ILE A 392 10.02 15.04 11.59
C ILE A 392 10.19 16.03 12.75
N PRO A 393 10.42 15.56 13.98
CA PRO A 393 10.61 16.42 15.14
C PRO A 393 11.79 17.39 14.99
N GLU A 394 12.75 17.07 14.13
CA GLU A 394 13.95 17.86 13.86
C GLU A 394 13.67 19.14 13.04
N VAL A 395 12.48 19.26 12.41
CA VAL A 395 12.08 20.44 11.62
C VAL A 395 11.62 21.57 12.53
N SER A 396 12.37 22.67 12.55
CA SER A 396 12.02 23.87 13.33
C SER A 396 11.48 25.02 12.47
N LEU A 397 11.69 24.98 11.16
CA LEU A 397 11.24 26.01 10.23
C LEU A 397 10.50 25.39 9.05
N VAL A 398 9.34 25.96 8.75
CA VAL A 398 8.61 25.73 7.50
C VAL A 398 8.48 27.05 6.75
N ALA A 399 9.02 27.11 5.53
CA ALA A 399 8.93 28.26 4.65
C ALA A 399 7.93 28.01 3.52
N ILE A 400 6.95 28.90 3.35
CA ILE A 400 5.93 28.84 2.31
C ILE A 400 6.18 29.99 1.34
N LEU A 401 6.80 29.68 0.20
CA LEU A 401 7.01 30.66 -0.87
C LEU A 401 5.69 30.92 -1.60
N ASP A 402 5.51 32.17 -2.06
CA ASP A 402 4.31 32.59 -2.78
C ASP A 402 3.01 32.22 -2.05
N ALA A 403 2.95 32.50 -0.75
CA ALA A 403 1.83 32.14 0.11
C ALA A 403 0.51 32.85 -0.26
N ASP A 404 0.59 33.96 -1.01
CA ASP A 404 -0.56 34.74 -1.47
C ASP A 404 -1.18 34.27 -2.79
N LYS A 405 -0.60 33.25 -3.45
CA LYS A 405 -1.13 32.68 -4.68
C LYS A 405 -2.19 31.64 -4.36
N GLU A 406 -3.44 32.09 -4.30
CA GLU A 406 -4.57 31.20 -4.03
C GLU A 406 -4.68 30.05 -5.04
N GLY A 407 -5.14 28.91 -4.56
CA GLY A 407 -5.23 27.66 -5.31
C GLY A 407 -5.21 26.48 -4.34
N PHE A 408 -5.12 25.27 -4.88
CA PHE A 408 -5.11 24.05 -4.06
C PHE A 408 -4.01 24.10 -2.97
N LEU A 409 -2.76 24.39 -3.37
CA LEU A 409 -1.58 24.38 -2.50
C LEU A 409 -1.53 25.49 -1.45
N ARG A 410 -2.35 26.54 -1.60
CA ARG A 410 -2.43 27.70 -0.69
C ARG A 410 -3.85 27.92 -0.17
N SER A 411 -4.67 26.89 -0.23
CA SER A 411 -5.96 26.89 0.46
C SER A 411 -5.74 26.94 1.97
N GLU A 412 -6.74 27.43 2.72
CA GLU A 412 -6.73 27.42 4.19
C GLU A 412 -6.29 26.08 4.77
N ARG A 413 -6.83 24.98 4.24
CA ARG A 413 -6.52 23.61 4.67
C ARG A 413 -5.05 23.27 4.43
N SER A 414 -4.55 23.50 3.21
CA SER A 414 -3.16 23.24 2.86
C SER A 414 -2.18 24.08 3.65
N LEU A 415 -2.52 25.35 3.95
CA LEU A 415 -1.70 26.22 4.79
C LEU A 415 -1.63 25.68 6.22
N ILE A 416 -2.77 25.37 6.87
CA ILE A 416 -2.80 24.82 8.23
C ILE A 416 -1.98 23.53 8.31
N GLN A 417 -2.10 22.64 7.33
CA GLN A 417 -1.30 21.39 7.31
C GLN A 417 0.18 21.64 7.13
N THR A 418 0.56 22.58 6.27
CA THR A 418 1.97 22.94 6.01
C THR A 418 2.59 23.54 7.28
N ILE A 419 1.90 24.50 7.89
CA ILE A 419 2.27 25.12 9.17
C ILE A 419 2.43 24.05 10.26
N GLY A 420 1.50 23.09 10.33
CA GLY A 420 1.52 22.00 11.30
C GLY A 420 2.79 21.14 11.28
N ARG A 421 3.59 21.16 10.21
CA ARG A 421 4.87 20.45 10.13
C ARG A 421 5.92 21.01 11.09
N ALA A 422 5.84 22.29 11.45
CA ALA A 422 6.71 22.91 12.46
C ALA A 422 6.22 22.70 13.90
N ALA A 423 5.00 22.18 14.12
CA ALA A 423 4.39 22.07 15.45
C ALA A 423 4.98 20.95 16.33
N ARG A 424 5.98 20.21 15.82
CA ARG A 424 6.66 19.12 16.55
C ARG A 424 7.99 19.55 17.16
N HIS A 425 8.39 20.79 16.95
CA HIS A 425 9.63 21.36 17.46
C HIS A 425 9.34 22.50 18.44
N ILE A 426 10.15 22.62 19.50
CA ILE A 426 9.95 23.64 20.54
C ILE A 426 10.09 25.07 19.99
N ASN A 427 11.01 25.24 19.04
CA ASN A 427 11.25 26.49 18.31
C ASN A 427 10.47 26.56 16.97
N GLY A 428 9.39 25.79 16.83
CA GLY A 428 8.61 25.70 15.59
C GLY A 428 8.17 27.07 15.08
N THR A 429 8.56 27.40 13.84
CA THR A 429 8.25 28.65 13.15
C THR A 429 7.78 28.37 11.72
N ALA A 430 6.80 29.13 11.24
CA ALA A 430 6.34 29.11 9.86
C ALA A 430 6.46 30.52 9.25
N ILE A 431 7.20 30.64 8.15
CA ILE A 431 7.35 31.90 7.40
C ILE A 431 6.52 31.81 6.13
N LEU A 432 5.60 32.75 5.95
CA LEU A 432 4.75 32.89 4.76
C LEU A 432 5.24 34.09 3.96
N TYR A 433 5.87 33.84 2.82
CA TYR A 433 6.29 34.90 1.91
C TYR A 433 5.12 35.32 1.02
N ALA A 434 4.63 36.54 1.19
CA ALA A 434 3.40 37.02 0.55
C ALA A 434 3.44 38.53 0.29
N GLY A 435 2.91 38.96 -0.86
CA GLY A 435 2.74 40.39 -1.17
C GLY A 435 1.49 40.98 -0.53
N LYS A 436 0.50 40.13 -0.21
CA LYS A 436 -0.73 40.49 0.50
C LYS A 436 -1.22 39.32 1.35
N ILE A 437 -1.97 39.62 2.42
CA ILE A 437 -2.66 38.60 3.21
C ILE A 437 -3.97 38.23 2.49
N THR A 438 -4.08 36.99 2.01
CA THR A 438 -5.31 36.47 1.41
C THR A 438 -6.31 36.01 2.46
N ASN A 439 -7.57 35.78 2.08
CA ASN A 439 -8.59 35.23 2.98
C ASN A 439 -8.17 33.84 3.52
N SER A 440 -7.56 33.02 2.67
CA SER A 440 -7.04 31.70 3.05
C SER A 440 -5.91 31.80 4.09
N MET A 441 -4.99 32.75 3.91
CA MET A 441 -3.94 33.04 4.89
C MET A 441 -4.52 33.56 6.20
N GLN A 442 -5.44 34.52 6.15
CA GLN A 442 -6.04 35.12 7.34
C GLN A 442 -6.72 34.07 8.23
N ARG A 443 -7.48 33.14 7.63
CA ARG A 443 -8.12 32.04 8.37
C ARG A 443 -7.10 31.06 8.95
N ALA A 444 -6.09 30.67 8.17
CA ALA A 444 -5.04 29.76 8.63
C ALA A 444 -4.21 30.36 9.80
N ILE A 445 -3.86 31.65 9.71
CA ILE A 445 -3.16 32.39 10.77
C ILE A 445 -4.02 32.44 12.03
N GLY A 446 -5.27 32.91 11.90
CA GLY A 446 -6.18 33.05 13.04
C GLY A 446 -6.44 31.72 13.75
N GLU A 447 -6.59 30.62 13.02
CA GLU A 447 -6.80 29.29 13.61
C GLU A 447 -5.54 28.79 14.33
N THR A 448 -4.35 29.01 13.76
CA THR A 448 -3.08 28.61 14.40
C THR A 448 -2.83 29.40 15.69
N GLU A 449 -3.06 30.72 15.67
CA GLU A 449 -2.92 31.58 16.85
C GLU A 449 -3.93 31.21 17.95
N ARG A 450 -5.19 30.92 17.58
CA ARG A 450 -6.22 30.45 18.51
C ARG A 450 -5.81 29.14 19.21
N ARG A 451 -5.31 28.16 18.44
CA ARG A 451 -4.81 26.88 18.98
C ARG A 451 -3.63 27.09 19.91
N ARG A 452 -2.64 27.88 19.48
CA ARG A 452 -1.45 28.21 20.26
C ARG A 452 -1.80 28.88 21.59
N ALA A 453 -2.73 29.83 21.60
CA ALA A 453 -3.18 30.51 22.81
C ALA A 453 -3.82 29.52 23.81
N LYS A 454 -4.71 28.64 23.32
CA LYS A 454 -5.37 27.61 24.16
C LYS A 454 -4.37 26.60 24.73
N GLN A 455 -3.40 26.16 23.93
CA GLN A 455 -2.34 25.25 24.38
C GLN A 455 -1.42 25.90 25.43
N THR A 456 -1.05 27.16 25.22
CA THR A 456 -0.20 27.92 26.15
C THR A 456 -0.90 28.14 27.49
N ALA A 457 -2.18 28.52 27.46
CA ALA A 457 -2.99 28.67 28.67
C ALA A 457 -3.12 27.34 29.44
N PHE A 458 -3.39 26.25 28.73
CA PHE A 458 -3.46 24.92 29.34
C PHE A 458 -2.13 24.52 29.99
N ASN A 459 -1.02 24.73 29.30
CA ASN A 459 0.32 24.44 29.83
C ASN A 459 0.62 25.23 31.11
N LEU A 460 0.27 26.53 31.12
CA LEU A 460 0.47 27.40 32.28
C LEU A 460 -0.38 26.94 33.47
N GLU A 461 -1.65 26.62 33.24
CA GLU A 461 -2.58 26.14 34.27
C GLU A 461 -2.12 24.81 34.89
N HIS A 462 -1.54 23.92 34.10
CA HIS A 462 -1.15 22.57 34.52
C HIS A 462 0.34 22.43 34.85
N GLY A 463 1.13 23.51 34.77
CA GLY A 463 2.57 23.48 35.02
C GLY A 463 3.37 22.62 34.03
N ILE A 464 2.92 22.54 32.78
CA ILE A 464 3.54 21.72 31.73
C ILE A 464 4.59 22.55 30.99
N THR A 465 5.85 22.10 31.03
CA THR A 465 6.92 22.66 30.20
C THR A 465 6.98 21.90 28.86
N PRO A 466 6.88 22.59 27.70
CA PRO A 466 6.97 21.95 26.39
C PRO A 466 8.28 21.16 26.23
N THR A 467 8.18 19.93 25.75
CA THR A 467 9.32 19.04 25.51
C THR A 467 9.32 18.53 24.07
N GLY A 468 10.52 18.48 23.47
CA GLY A 468 10.70 17.94 22.13
C GLY A 468 10.41 16.43 22.07
N VAL A 469 9.89 15.97 20.95
CA VAL A 469 9.61 14.54 20.74
C VAL A 469 10.87 13.86 20.20
N VAL A 470 11.51 13.00 21.01
CA VAL A 470 12.60 12.15 20.52
C VAL A 470 12.00 10.88 19.92
N LYS A 471 11.82 10.86 18.59
CA LYS A 471 11.37 9.67 17.87
C LYS A 471 12.60 8.90 17.37
N ARG A 472 12.74 7.61 17.75
CA ARG A 472 13.81 6.78 17.18
C ARG A 472 13.74 6.81 15.66
N ILE A 473 14.88 7.06 15.02
CA ILE A 473 15.03 6.84 13.59
C ILE A 473 15.02 5.32 13.43
N LYS A 474 13.86 4.77 13.05
CA LYS A 474 13.76 3.35 12.76
C LYS A 474 14.62 3.09 11.52
N ASN A 475 15.56 2.15 11.60
CA ASN A 475 16.08 1.52 10.40
C ASN A 475 14.88 0.78 9.79
N ILE A 476 14.49 1.12 8.57
CA ILE A 476 13.25 0.64 7.93
C ILE A 476 13.46 -0.77 7.38
N ILE A 477 14.04 -1.65 8.20
CA ILE A 477 14.42 -3.00 7.79
C ILE A 477 14.26 -3.93 8.99
N ASP A 478 13.04 -4.01 9.51
CA ASP A 478 12.55 -5.22 10.18
C ASP A 478 11.49 -5.83 9.28
N GLY A 479 11.94 -6.55 8.24
CA GLY A 479 11.09 -7.41 7.42
C GLY A 479 10.97 -7.05 5.94
N ALA A 480 12.00 -7.34 5.15
CA ALA A 480 11.94 -7.90 3.78
C ALA A 480 13.34 -7.87 3.13
N TYR A 481 13.70 -8.97 2.49
CA TYR A 481 15.01 -9.36 1.97
C TYR A 481 15.61 -8.51 0.81
N ASP A 482 15.09 -7.33 0.48
CA ASP A 482 15.44 -6.64 -0.78
C ASP A 482 16.49 -5.50 -0.68
N TYR A 483 16.87 -5.06 0.53
CA TYR A 483 17.77 -3.89 0.65
C TYR A 483 19.22 -4.18 0.25
N GLU A 484 19.76 -5.34 0.65
CA GLU A 484 21.12 -5.72 0.26
C GLU A 484 21.22 -5.98 -1.23
N GLU A 485 20.18 -6.56 -1.84
CA GLU A 485 20.13 -6.84 -3.28
C GLU A 485 20.06 -5.54 -4.10
N ALA A 486 19.25 -4.55 -3.67
CA ALA A 486 19.20 -3.24 -4.30
C ALA A 486 20.51 -2.44 -4.15
N GLN A 487 21.18 -2.54 -3.00
CA GLN A 487 22.47 -1.89 -2.77
C GLN A 487 23.60 -2.56 -3.57
N GLN A 488 23.54 -3.90 -3.73
CA GLN A 488 24.44 -4.66 -4.60
C GLN A 488 24.22 -4.30 -6.07
N LEU A 489 22.97 -4.19 -6.54
CA LEU A 489 22.63 -3.76 -7.90
C LEU A 489 23.14 -2.35 -8.21
N ARG A 490 23.04 -1.42 -7.24
CA ARG A 490 23.53 -0.04 -7.40
C ARG A 490 25.06 0.05 -7.43
N LYS A 491 25.76 -0.77 -6.62
CA LYS A 491 27.22 -0.92 -6.69
C LYS A 491 27.67 -1.60 -7.99
N ALA A 492 26.94 -2.61 -8.46
CA ALA A 492 27.20 -3.29 -9.72
C ALA A 492 27.06 -2.33 -10.90
N ALA A 493 26.02 -1.49 -10.94
CA ALA A 493 25.83 -0.47 -11.98
C ALA A 493 26.93 0.62 -11.98
N GLN A 494 27.43 1.02 -10.81
CA GLN A 494 28.58 1.94 -10.71
C GLN A 494 29.90 1.30 -11.16
N GLN A 495 30.08 0.01 -10.90
CA GLN A 495 31.24 -0.75 -11.38
C GLN A 495 31.18 -0.99 -12.89
N GLU A 496 30.00 -1.26 -13.45
CA GLU A 496 29.77 -1.43 -14.90
C GLU A 496 30.18 -0.19 -15.70
N ALA A 497 29.90 1.00 -15.17
CA ALA A 497 30.33 2.28 -15.73
C ALA A 497 31.86 2.50 -15.65
N ALA A 498 32.54 1.92 -14.66
CA ALA A 498 34.00 1.96 -14.55
C ALA A 498 34.69 1.02 -15.56
N TYR A 499 34.06 -0.11 -15.89
CA TYR A 499 34.60 -1.10 -16.83
C TYR A 499 34.48 -0.68 -18.30
N THR A 500 33.50 0.17 -18.65
CA THR A 500 33.28 0.65 -20.03
C THR A 500 34.41 1.55 -20.57
N HIS A 501 35.26 2.08 -19.69
CA HIS A 501 36.38 2.97 -20.03
C HIS A 501 37.76 2.26 -20.10
N MET A 502 37.82 0.94 -19.88
CA MET A 502 39.07 0.18 -19.85
C MET A 502 39.43 -0.41 -21.22
N SER A 503 40.71 -0.39 -21.59
CA SER A 503 41.20 -1.06 -22.82
C SER A 503 41.16 -2.60 -22.68
N GLU A 504 41.05 -3.35 -23.78
CA GLU A 504 41.03 -4.84 -23.79
C GLU A 504 42.20 -5.46 -23.01
N LYS A 505 43.38 -4.83 -23.06
CA LYS A 505 44.58 -5.27 -22.35
C LYS A 505 44.47 -5.07 -20.83
N GLN A 506 43.72 -4.08 -20.37
CA GLN A 506 43.44 -3.84 -18.95
C GLN A 506 42.35 -4.80 -18.44
N LEU A 507 41.29 -5.01 -19.21
CA LEU A 507 40.25 -5.99 -18.87
C LEU A 507 40.82 -7.42 -18.73
N THR A 508 41.69 -7.84 -19.64
CA THR A 508 42.33 -9.17 -19.57
C THR A 508 43.18 -9.35 -18.30
N ARG A 509 43.83 -8.28 -17.81
CA ARG A 509 44.57 -8.31 -16.54
C ARG A 509 43.65 -8.42 -15.35
N GLU A 510 42.51 -7.73 -15.41
CA GLU A 510 41.53 -7.71 -14.34
C GLU A 510 40.80 -9.05 -14.20
N VAL A 511 40.47 -9.71 -15.33
CA VAL A 511 39.97 -11.11 -15.31
C VAL A 511 40.94 -12.03 -14.57
N LYS A 512 42.24 -11.96 -14.88
CA LYS A 512 43.25 -12.81 -14.22
C LYS A 512 43.41 -12.50 -12.73
N ARG A 513 43.21 -11.24 -12.32
CA ARG A 513 43.25 -10.83 -10.91
C ARG A 513 42.06 -11.42 -10.15
N LEU A 514 40.84 -11.21 -10.67
CA LEU A 514 39.60 -11.70 -10.07
C LEU A 514 39.54 -13.24 -10.01
N GLU A 515 40.02 -13.93 -11.04
CA GLU A 515 40.07 -15.40 -11.06
C GLU A 515 41.01 -15.96 -9.98
N LYS A 516 42.15 -15.29 -9.78
CA LYS A 516 43.09 -15.65 -8.70
C LYS A 516 42.49 -15.38 -7.31
N GLU A 517 41.87 -14.23 -7.10
CA GLU A 517 41.24 -13.88 -5.82
C GLU A 517 40.06 -14.80 -5.49
N MET A 518 39.27 -15.21 -6.50
CA MET A 518 38.18 -16.17 -6.34
C MET A 518 38.70 -17.54 -5.88
N LEU A 519 39.76 -18.05 -6.53
CA LEU A 519 40.38 -19.33 -6.18
C LEU A 519 41.02 -19.29 -4.78
N ASP A 520 41.64 -18.16 -4.41
CA ASP A 520 42.21 -17.98 -3.08
C ASP A 520 41.12 -17.88 -2.00
N ALA A 521 40.00 -17.19 -2.27
CA ALA A 521 38.83 -17.15 -1.38
C ALA A 521 38.18 -18.53 -1.20
N ALA A 522 38.07 -19.32 -2.28
CA ALA A 522 37.56 -20.69 -2.22
C ALA A 522 38.47 -21.61 -1.39
N LYS A 523 39.79 -21.47 -1.52
CA LYS A 523 40.77 -22.20 -0.70
C LYS A 523 40.70 -21.84 0.78
N ASN A 524 40.37 -20.59 1.09
CA ASN A 524 40.23 -20.09 2.46
C ASN A 524 38.81 -20.33 3.05
N LEU A 525 37.94 -21.07 2.36
CA LEU A 525 36.55 -21.34 2.75
C LEU A 525 35.67 -20.08 2.88
N GLU A 526 36.05 -18.97 2.23
CA GLU A 526 35.29 -17.72 2.16
C GLU A 526 34.26 -17.79 1.02
N PHE A 527 33.28 -18.70 1.12
CA PHE A 527 32.40 -19.06 -0.01
C PHE A 527 31.54 -17.91 -0.55
N GLU A 528 31.03 -17.02 0.31
CA GLU A 528 30.25 -15.85 -0.12
C GLU A 528 31.08 -14.88 -0.95
N LYS A 529 32.34 -14.67 -0.56
CA LYS A 529 33.28 -13.83 -1.28
C LYS A 529 33.71 -14.47 -2.59
N ALA A 530 33.91 -15.78 -2.61
CA ALA A 530 34.19 -16.52 -3.84
C ALA A 530 33.01 -16.45 -4.83
N ALA A 531 31.76 -16.54 -4.34
CA ALA A 531 30.56 -16.37 -5.15
C ALA A 531 30.46 -14.96 -5.74
N SER A 532 30.66 -13.92 -4.93
CA SER A 532 30.67 -12.53 -5.39
C SER A 532 31.75 -12.27 -6.46
N LEU A 533 32.96 -12.81 -6.27
CA LEU A 533 34.05 -12.69 -7.24
C LEU A 533 33.78 -13.46 -8.54
N ARG A 534 33.10 -14.61 -8.46
CA ARG A 534 32.67 -15.39 -9.63
C ARG A 534 31.66 -14.62 -10.48
N ASP A 535 30.69 -13.99 -9.83
CA ASP A 535 29.63 -13.26 -10.53
C ASP A 535 30.20 -11.99 -11.19
N GLN A 536 31.15 -11.30 -10.54
CA GLN A 536 31.94 -10.21 -11.15
C GLN A 536 32.78 -10.70 -12.34
N LEU A 537 33.45 -11.85 -12.22
CA LEU A 537 34.22 -12.45 -13.30
C LEU A 537 33.34 -12.80 -14.51
N ARG A 538 32.11 -13.30 -14.26
CA ARG A 538 31.14 -13.65 -15.30
C ARG A 538 30.69 -12.42 -16.07
N ALA A 539 30.34 -11.33 -15.37
CA ALA A 539 29.98 -10.06 -16.00
C ALA A 539 31.13 -9.49 -16.86
N LEU A 540 32.38 -9.55 -16.36
CA LEU A 540 33.55 -9.05 -17.09
C LEU A 540 33.90 -9.91 -18.32
N LYS A 541 33.80 -11.25 -18.21
CA LYS A 541 34.02 -12.17 -19.34
C LYS A 541 32.92 -12.02 -20.41
N GLN A 542 31.68 -11.73 -20.00
CA GLN A 542 30.57 -11.48 -20.92
C GLN A 542 30.79 -10.21 -21.74
N GLN A 543 31.35 -9.16 -21.15
CA GLN A 543 31.76 -7.95 -21.89
C GLN A 543 32.96 -8.18 -22.82
N LEU A 544 33.94 -9.01 -22.44
CA LEU A 544 35.14 -9.23 -23.24
C LEU A 544 34.93 -10.19 -24.43
N PHE A 545 34.11 -11.23 -24.25
CA PHE A 545 33.98 -12.33 -25.21
C PHE A 545 32.58 -12.47 -25.83
N GLY A 546 31.55 -11.79 -25.30
CA GLY A 546 30.21 -11.76 -25.90
C GLY A 546 29.44 -13.09 -25.91
N VAL A 547 29.90 -14.13 -25.22
CA VAL A 547 29.28 -15.46 -25.20
C VAL A 547 28.90 -15.86 -23.77
N VAL A 548 27.65 -16.31 -23.59
CA VAL A 548 27.14 -16.91 -22.34
C VAL A 548 27.59 -18.36 -22.31
N GLU A 549 28.61 -18.70 -21.51
CA GLU A 549 28.82 -20.09 -21.11
C GLU A 549 27.71 -20.49 -20.12
N HIS A 550 26.97 -21.53 -20.49
CA HIS A 550 26.08 -22.26 -19.61
C HIS A 550 26.90 -23.35 -18.90
N ASP A 551 27.02 -23.25 -17.58
CA ASP A 551 27.69 -24.26 -16.77
C ASP A 551 26.99 -25.62 -16.90
N SER A 552 27.81 -26.66 -17.11
CA SER A 552 27.48 -28.08 -17.02
C SER A 552 27.81 -28.61 -15.63
#